data_AF-A0A6N9TJV7-F1
#
_entry.id   AF-A0A6N9TJV7-F1
#
_cell.length_a   1.000
_cell.length_b   1.000
_cell.length_c   1.000
_cell.angle_alpha   90.00
_cell.angle_beta   90.00
_cell.angle_gamma   90.00
#
_symmetry.space_group_name_H-M   'P 1'
#
loop_
_entity.id
_entity.type
_entity.pdbx_description
1 polymer ?
#
loop_
_entity_poly.entity_id
_entity_poly.type
_entity_poly.pdbx_seq_one_letter_code
_entity_poly.pdbx_strand_id
1 'polypeptide(L)'
;MAAAAVLQDADCVKCHDEQPATVAAKGEKHRAVGCRGCHREHPPKGEDTIPECSRCHKGKAHFELKGCLSCHRDPHKPLDITFGDNVTEACVTCHAKEGATLHGNKSAHSEQACSFCHEKHGQIPECFKCHEAHVEGQQVKDCLGCHPAHSPLVIRYPNETPTAYCAPCHEEEAELLKNTKTKHGQFTCAFCHRGVHPVVPQCETCHGKPHPPAQHKMIPRCLDCHMDPHNLVK
;
A
#
# COMPACT_ATOMS: atom_id res chain seq x y z
N MET A 1 -13.38 56.73 -30.31
CA MET A 1 -13.73 55.30 -30.33
C MET A 1 -13.61 54.78 -28.90
N ALA A 2 -14.69 54.26 -28.31
CA ALA A 2 -14.62 53.65 -26.98
C ALA A 2 -13.82 52.35 -27.09
N ALA A 3 -12.83 52.15 -26.20
CA ALA A 3 -12.10 50.89 -26.13
C ALA A 3 -13.10 49.75 -25.83
N ALA A 4 -13.01 48.66 -26.59
CA ALA A 4 -13.83 47.47 -26.32
C ALA A 4 -13.52 46.97 -24.90
N ALA A 5 -14.57 46.72 -24.11
CA ALA A 5 -14.42 46.18 -22.77
C ALA A 5 -13.69 44.83 -22.84
N VAL A 6 -12.64 44.67 -22.02
CA VAL A 6 -11.86 43.44 -21.91
C VAL A 6 -12.48 42.57 -20.83
N LEU A 7 -12.80 41.32 -21.18
CA LEU A 7 -13.34 40.32 -20.25
C LEU A 7 -12.38 40.15 -19.05
N GLN A 8 -12.91 40.16 -17.83
CA GLN A 8 -12.19 39.91 -16.58
C GLN A 8 -12.62 38.58 -15.97
N ASP A 9 -11.80 38.00 -15.08
CA ASP A 9 -12.15 36.75 -14.37
C ASP A 9 -13.44 36.88 -13.56
N ALA A 10 -13.72 38.06 -13.01
CA ALA A 10 -14.96 38.34 -12.28
C ALA A 10 -16.21 38.35 -13.19
N ASP A 11 -16.03 38.42 -14.52
CA ASP A 11 -17.14 38.35 -15.47
C ASP A 11 -17.57 36.90 -15.76
N CYS A 12 -16.70 35.91 -15.53
CA CYS A 12 -16.95 34.51 -15.88
C CYS A 12 -18.18 33.94 -15.15
N VAL A 13 -18.36 34.31 -13.87
CA VAL A 13 -19.50 33.87 -13.05
C VAL A 13 -20.85 34.42 -13.51
N LYS A 14 -20.87 35.43 -14.40
CA LYS A 14 -22.12 35.96 -14.94
C LYS A 14 -22.78 35.02 -15.95
N CYS A 15 -22.03 34.05 -16.49
CA CYS A 15 -22.50 33.10 -17.48
C CYS A 15 -22.14 31.64 -17.16
N HIS A 16 -21.07 31.41 -16.39
CA HIS A 16 -20.64 30.10 -15.94
C HIS A 16 -20.82 29.98 -14.43
N ASP A 17 -21.84 29.25 -13.99
CA ASP A 17 -22.06 29.05 -12.55
C ASP A 17 -21.20 27.91 -11.99
N GLU A 18 -21.09 26.80 -12.73
CA GLU A 18 -20.47 25.57 -12.25
C GLU A 18 -18.94 25.64 -12.20
N GLN A 19 -18.28 26.10 -13.26
CA GLN A 19 -16.83 26.06 -13.36
C GLN A 19 -16.15 26.99 -12.35
N PRO A 20 -16.55 28.27 -12.19
CA PRO A 20 -16.00 29.14 -11.15
C PRO A 20 -16.25 28.60 -9.73
N ALA A 21 -17.43 28.04 -9.46
CA ALA A 21 -17.72 27.39 -8.18
C ALA A 21 -16.80 26.17 -7.94
N THR A 22 -16.55 25.38 -8.98
CA THR A 22 -15.66 24.21 -8.92
C THR A 22 -14.21 24.61 -8.68
N VAL A 23 -13.69 25.63 -9.38
CA VAL A 23 -12.34 26.17 -9.13
C VAL A 23 -12.23 26.75 -7.72
N ALA A 24 -13.26 27.47 -7.27
CA ALA A 24 -13.30 28.00 -5.91
C ALA A 24 -13.25 26.86 -4.87
N ALA A 25 -13.98 25.77 -5.06
CA ALA A 25 -14.02 24.65 -4.13
C ALA A 25 -12.79 23.72 -4.22
N LYS A 26 -12.37 23.35 -5.43
CA LYS A 26 -11.45 22.24 -5.72
C LYS A 26 -10.33 22.59 -6.72
N GLY A 27 -10.19 23.86 -7.11
CA GLY A 27 -9.22 24.28 -8.13
C GLY A 27 -7.76 24.19 -7.71
N GLU A 28 -7.46 24.03 -6.42
CA GLU A 28 -6.08 23.93 -5.92
C GLU A 28 -5.22 25.09 -6.45
N LYS A 29 -4.04 24.78 -7.02
CA LYS A 29 -3.16 25.78 -7.64
C LYS A 29 -3.79 26.48 -8.85
N HIS A 30 -4.78 25.88 -9.51
CA HIS A 30 -5.48 26.54 -10.61
C HIS A 30 -6.32 27.73 -10.14
N ARG A 31 -6.71 27.78 -8.86
CA ARG A 31 -7.39 28.96 -8.30
C ARG A 31 -6.56 30.23 -8.45
N ALA A 32 -5.23 30.12 -8.36
CA ALA A 32 -4.31 31.25 -8.53
C ALA A 32 -3.99 31.57 -10.00
N VAL A 33 -4.27 30.64 -10.93
CA VAL A 33 -4.11 30.87 -12.38
C VAL A 33 -5.20 31.82 -12.89
N GLY A 34 -6.41 31.72 -12.32
CA GLY A 34 -7.55 32.49 -12.77
C GLY A 34 -8.14 31.97 -14.08
N CYS A 35 -9.36 32.40 -14.40
CA CYS A 35 -10.11 31.92 -15.56
C CYS A 35 -9.34 32.23 -16.85
N ARG A 36 -8.84 33.46 -17.00
CA ARG A 36 -8.12 33.91 -18.20
C ARG A 36 -6.66 33.47 -18.25
N GLY A 37 -6.09 33.03 -17.13
CA GLY A 37 -4.75 32.43 -17.13
C GLY A 37 -4.72 31.07 -17.82
N CYS A 38 -5.84 30.35 -17.78
CA CYS A 38 -6.06 29.13 -18.56
C CYS A 38 -6.77 29.46 -19.88
N HIS A 39 -7.91 30.15 -19.84
CA HIS A 39 -8.72 30.49 -21.01
C HIS A 39 -8.26 31.76 -21.71
N ARG A 40 -7.40 31.59 -22.73
CA ARG A 40 -6.83 32.70 -23.51
C ARG A 40 -7.81 33.29 -24.50
N GLU A 41 -8.70 32.44 -25.02
CA GLU A 41 -9.74 32.79 -25.97
C GLU A 41 -11.11 32.44 -25.38
N HIS A 42 -12.14 33.13 -25.87
CA HIS A 42 -13.53 32.87 -25.50
C HIS A 42 -14.39 32.84 -26.77
N PRO A 43 -15.21 31.79 -26.99
CA PRO A 43 -16.08 31.70 -28.16
C PRO A 43 -17.10 32.85 -28.21
N PRO A 44 -17.51 33.32 -29.39
CA PRO A 44 -17.09 32.88 -30.73
C PRO A 44 -15.79 33.55 -31.23
N LYS A 45 -15.12 34.36 -30.40
CA LYS A 45 -13.94 35.14 -30.84
C LYS A 45 -12.67 34.29 -31.02
N GLY A 46 -12.69 33.04 -30.55
CA GLY A 46 -11.62 32.08 -30.71
C GLY A 46 -12.07 30.68 -30.32
N GLU A 47 -11.32 29.68 -30.76
CA GLU A 47 -11.61 28.26 -30.58
C GLU A 47 -10.56 27.57 -29.70
N ASP A 48 -9.37 28.16 -29.56
CA ASP A 48 -8.29 27.64 -28.72
C ASP A 48 -8.45 28.13 -27.27
N THR A 49 -9.53 27.63 -26.65
CA THR A 49 -9.94 28.07 -25.32
C THR A 49 -9.10 27.47 -24.21
N ILE A 50 -8.42 26.34 -24.40
CA ILE A 50 -7.61 25.67 -23.37
C ILE A 50 -6.24 25.34 -23.96
N PRO A 51 -5.14 25.93 -23.45
CA PRO A 51 -3.81 25.68 -23.96
C PRO A 51 -3.30 24.29 -23.55
N GLU A 52 -2.23 23.83 -24.20
CA GLU A 52 -1.55 22.59 -23.81
C GLU A 52 -1.12 22.60 -22.33
N CYS A 53 -1.41 21.50 -21.63
CA CYS A 53 -1.12 21.36 -20.20
C CYS A 53 0.37 21.53 -19.88
N SER A 54 1.24 21.06 -20.79
CA SER A 54 2.71 21.08 -20.69
C SER A 54 3.32 22.48 -20.57
N ARG A 55 2.57 23.54 -20.92
CA ARG A 55 3.02 24.92 -20.75
C ARG A 55 3.24 25.31 -19.30
N CYS A 56 2.44 24.73 -18.40
CA CYS A 56 2.51 24.96 -16.96
C CYS A 56 2.94 23.72 -16.18
N HIS A 57 2.51 22.52 -16.60
CA HIS A 57 2.85 21.24 -15.99
C HIS A 57 4.12 20.67 -16.61
N LYS A 58 5.26 20.79 -15.92
CA LYS A 58 6.57 20.35 -16.40
C LYS A 58 7.52 19.97 -15.27
N GLY A 59 8.60 19.26 -15.60
CA GLY A 59 9.72 19.02 -14.68
C GLY A 59 9.52 17.86 -13.70
N LYS A 60 8.51 17.01 -13.94
CA LYS A 60 8.30 15.75 -13.22
C LYS A 60 7.88 14.68 -14.22
N ALA A 61 8.28 13.43 -14.00
CA ALA A 61 7.94 12.30 -14.87
C ALA A 61 6.43 12.20 -15.17
N HIS A 62 5.59 12.47 -14.16
CA HIS A 62 4.13 12.51 -14.33
C HIS A 62 3.66 13.49 -15.41
N PHE A 63 4.30 14.66 -15.53
CA PHE A 63 3.90 15.70 -16.48
C PHE A 63 4.37 15.43 -17.91
N GLU A 64 5.25 14.44 -18.11
CA GLU A 64 5.67 13.97 -19.43
C GLU A 64 4.69 12.93 -20.02
N LEU A 65 3.73 12.46 -19.21
CA LEU A 65 2.70 11.53 -19.65
C LEU A 65 1.75 12.20 -20.66
N LYS A 66 1.25 11.41 -21.60
CA LYS A 66 0.26 11.83 -22.58
C LYS A 66 -1.16 11.54 -22.08
N GLY A 67 -2.14 12.24 -22.67
CA GLY A 67 -3.55 11.96 -22.40
C GLY A 67 -4.01 12.39 -21.01
N CYS A 68 -3.58 13.55 -20.52
CA CYS A 68 -3.85 14.04 -19.15
C CYS A 68 -5.34 13.93 -18.74
N LEU A 69 -6.24 14.18 -19.69
CA LEU A 69 -7.69 14.14 -19.50
C LEU A 69 -8.27 12.71 -19.29
N SER A 70 -7.48 11.65 -19.51
CA SER A 70 -7.89 10.27 -19.18
C SER A 70 -8.10 10.10 -17.68
N CYS A 71 -7.32 10.85 -16.88
CA CYS A 71 -7.37 10.83 -15.42
C CYS A 71 -7.92 12.15 -14.85
N HIS A 72 -7.48 13.28 -15.39
CA HIS A 72 -7.88 14.62 -14.99
C HIS A 72 -9.03 15.13 -15.87
N ARG A 73 -10.20 14.48 -15.77
CA ARG A 73 -11.36 14.78 -16.65
C ARG A 73 -11.84 16.22 -16.57
N ASP A 74 -11.63 16.86 -15.42
CA ASP A 74 -12.03 18.25 -15.19
C ASP A 74 -10.83 19.07 -14.67
N PRO A 75 -10.20 19.89 -15.51
CA PRO A 75 -9.09 20.76 -15.12
C PRO A 75 -9.45 21.79 -14.04
N HIS A 76 -10.73 22.04 -13.76
CA HIS A 76 -11.15 22.94 -12.68
C HIS A 76 -11.06 22.29 -11.29
N LYS A 77 -10.85 20.98 -11.22
CA LYS A 77 -10.66 20.21 -9.98
C LYS A 77 -9.50 19.21 -10.14
N PRO A 78 -8.25 19.68 -10.32
CA PRO A 78 -7.15 18.86 -10.80
C PRO A 78 -6.78 17.66 -9.91
N LEU A 79 -7.11 17.68 -8.62
CA LEU A 79 -6.86 16.55 -7.71
C LEU A 79 -8.05 15.58 -7.57
N ASP A 80 -9.22 15.95 -8.09
CA ASP A 80 -10.41 15.10 -8.13
C ASP A 80 -10.39 14.25 -9.41
N ILE A 81 -9.50 13.27 -9.41
CA ILE A 81 -9.23 12.43 -10.58
C ILE A 81 -10.07 11.16 -10.61
N THR A 82 -10.32 10.68 -11.81
CA THR A 82 -10.92 9.37 -12.07
C THR A 82 -10.10 8.71 -13.15
N PHE A 83 -9.63 7.49 -12.95
CA PHE A 83 -8.83 6.76 -13.94
C PHE A 83 -9.50 5.44 -14.28
N GLY A 84 -9.16 4.89 -15.45
CA GLY A 84 -9.59 3.57 -15.87
C GLY A 84 -8.56 2.50 -15.53
N ASP A 85 -8.70 1.35 -16.17
CA ASP A 85 -7.80 0.22 -15.96
C ASP A 85 -6.42 0.44 -16.61
N ASN A 86 -5.44 -0.35 -16.16
CA ASN A 86 -4.10 -0.45 -16.76
C ASN A 86 -3.28 0.86 -16.73
N VAL A 87 -3.46 1.68 -15.70
CA VAL A 87 -2.75 2.97 -15.53
C VAL A 87 -1.46 2.88 -14.70
N THR A 88 -0.86 1.69 -14.56
CA THR A 88 0.34 1.44 -13.74
C THR A 88 1.49 2.41 -14.05
N GLU A 89 1.75 2.70 -15.32
CA GLU A 89 2.81 3.62 -15.75
C GLU A 89 2.64 5.01 -15.10
N ALA A 90 1.41 5.51 -15.05
CA ALA A 90 1.12 6.79 -14.42
C ALA A 90 1.34 6.74 -12.90
N CYS A 91 0.90 5.66 -12.24
CA CYS A 91 1.05 5.49 -10.79
C CYS A 91 2.53 5.53 -10.36
N VAL A 92 3.41 4.82 -11.07
CA VAL A 92 4.83 4.69 -10.68
C VAL A 92 5.65 5.96 -10.90
N THR A 93 5.13 6.96 -11.62
CA THR A 93 5.78 8.28 -11.72
C THR A 93 5.89 9.00 -10.37
N CYS A 94 5.01 8.67 -9.42
CA CYS A 94 5.03 9.17 -8.04
C CYS A 94 5.25 8.05 -7.02
N HIS A 95 4.73 6.85 -7.27
CA HIS A 95 4.82 5.67 -6.40
C HIS A 95 5.90 4.68 -6.86
N ALA A 96 7.09 5.19 -7.19
CA ALA A 96 8.18 4.38 -7.72
C ALA A 96 8.63 3.28 -6.73
N LYS A 97 8.62 3.59 -5.43
CA LYS A 97 8.99 2.64 -4.36
C LYS A 97 7.99 1.49 -4.29
N GLU A 98 6.71 1.78 -4.34
CA GLU A 98 5.64 0.78 -4.28
C GLU A 98 5.68 -0.12 -5.51
N GLY A 99 5.85 0.47 -6.70
CA GLY A 99 6.05 -0.28 -7.95
C GLY A 99 7.28 -1.20 -7.91
N ALA A 100 8.41 -0.69 -7.40
CA ALA A 100 9.62 -1.50 -7.24
C ALA A 100 9.44 -2.63 -6.22
N THR A 101 8.74 -2.35 -5.11
CA THR A 101 8.45 -3.35 -4.07
C THR A 101 7.58 -4.47 -4.62
N LEU A 102 6.48 -4.14 -5.31
CA LEU A 102 5.58 -5.12 -5.91
C LEU A 102 6.27 -5.94 -7.00
N HIS A 103 7.05 -5.29 -7.86
CA HIS A 103 7.77 -5.99 -8.91
C HIS A 103 8.87 -6.92 -8.37
N GLY A 104 9.58 -6.49 -7.32
CA GLY A 104 10.64 -7.26 -6.67
C GLY A 104 10.14 -8.44 -5.84
N ASN A 105 8.91 -8.38 -5.34
CA ASN A 105 8.30 -9.43 -4.51
C ASN A 105 7.18 -10.12 -5.28
N LYS A 106 7.59 -11.06 -6.16
CA LYS A 106 6.67 -11.77 -7.06
C LYS A 106 5.56 -12.49 -6.30
N SER A 107 4.33 -12.27 -6.77
CA SER A 107 3.10 -12.89 -6.29
C SER A 107 2.02 -12.71 -7.37
N ALA A 108 0.84 -13.32 -7.21
CA ALA A 108 -0.28 -13.10 -8.13
C ALA A 108 -0.67 -11.61 -8.26
N HIS A 109 -0.47 -10.81 -7.20
CA HIS A 109 -0.70 -9.36 -7.24
C HIS A 109 0.30 -8.62 -8.14
N SER A 110 1.53 -9.11 -8.26
CA SER A 110 2.56 -8.49 -9.10
C SER A 110 2.29 -8.62 -10.61
N GLU A 111 1.31 -9.44 -10.98
CA GLU A 111 0.84 -9.62 -12.36
C GLU A 111 -0.36 -8.69 -12.69
N GLN A 112 -0.93 -8.05 -11.68
CA GLN A 112 -2.08 -7.15 -11.84
C GLN A 112 -1.62 -5.70 -12.01
N ALA A 113 -2.42 -4.90 -12.72
CA ALA A 113 -2.21 -3.46 -12.76
C ALA A 113 -2.52 -2.81 -11.40
N CYS A 114 -1.91 -1.66 -11.10
CA CYS A 114 -2.19 -0.94 -9.85
C CYS A 114 -3.68 -0.61 -9.70
N SER A 115 -4.35 -0.29 -10.80
CA SER A 115 -5.78 0.04 -10.87
C SER A 115 -6.71 -1.14 -10.58
N PHE A 116 -6.21 -2.38 -10.63
CA PHE A 116 -7.02 -3.56 -10.31
C PHE A 116 -7.48 -3.53 -8.85
N CYS A 117 -6.60 -3.08 -7.96
CA CYS A 117 -6.89 -2.98 -6.54
C CYS A 117 -7.22 -1.54 -6.12
N HIS A 118 -6.50 -0.56 -6.65
CA HIS A 118 -6.73 0.84 -6.35
C HIS A 118 -7.73 1.44 -7.34
N GLU A 119 -9.01 1.45 -6.99
CA GLU A 119 -10.10 2.02 -7.82
C GLU A 119 -10.15 3.55 -7.75
N LYS A 120 -9.65 4.13 -6.65
CA LYS A 120 -9.57 5.57 -6.43
C LYS A 120 -8.19 5.98 -5.95
N HIS A 121 -7.75 7.16 -6.38
CA HIS A 121 -6.48 7.71 -5.94
C HIS A 121 -6.46 7.93 -4.41
N GLY A 122 -5.40 7.45 -3.75
CA GLY A 122 -5.25 7.53 -2.29
C GLY A 122 -6.08 6.51 -1.50
N GLN A 123 -6.81 5.61 -2.15
CA GLN A 123 -7.57 4.55 -1.48
C GLN A 123 -6.64 3.42 -1.01
N ILE A 124 -6.84 2.98 0.23
CA ILE A 124 -6.36 1.69 0.71
C ILE A 124 -7.46 0.65 0.43
N PRO A 125 -7.20 -0.37 -0.39
CA PRO A 125 -8.21 -1.34 -0.77
C PRO A 125 -8.51 -2.34 0.35
N GLU A 126 -9.72 -2.89 0.32
CA GLU A 126 -10.17 -3.94 1.23
C GLU A 126 -9.70 -5.32 0.76
N CYS A 127 -8.89 -6.01 1.56
CA CYS A 127 -8.37 -7.35 1.24
C CYS A 127 -9.49 -8.39 1.11
N PHE A 128 -10.55 -8.24 1.91
CA PHE A 128 -11.66 -9.19 2.00
C PHE A 128 -12.56 -9.24 0.77
N LYS A 129 -12.36 -8.34 -0.21
CA LYS A 129 -13.01 -8.47 -1.52
C LYS A 129 -12.63 -9.78 -2.23
N CYS A 130 -11.44 -10.32 -1.95
CA CYS A 130 -10.93 -11.54 -2.60
C CYS A 130 -10.29 -12.55 -1.64
N HIS A 131 -9.89 -12.14 -0.43
CA HIS A 131 -9.23 -13.01 0.55
C HIS A 131 -10.12 -13.30 1.76
N GLU A 132 -10.01 -14.51 2.30
CA GLU A 132 -10.63 -14.88 3.56
C GLU A 132 -9.68 -14.61 4.73
N ALA A 133 -10.24 -14.30 5.91
CA ALA A 133 -9.47 -14.15 7.13
C ALA A 133 -8.92 -15.50 7.61
N HIS A 134 -7.75 -15.50 8.25
CA HIS A 134 -7.25 -16.69 8.94
C HIS A 134 -7.97 -16.90 10.28
N VAL A 135 -8.46 -15.83 10.89
CA VAL A 135 -9.21 -15.84 12.14
C VAL A 135 -10.47 -15.00 11.99
N GLU A 136 -11.58 -15.51 12.51
CA GLU A 136 -12.87 -14.81 12.46
C GLU A 136 -12.76 -13.41 13.09
N GLY A 137 -13.30 -12.41 12.39
CA GLY A 137 -13.31 -11.02 12.84
C GLY A 137 -12.03 -10.22 12.60
N GLN A 138 -11.00 -10.78 11.93
CA GLN A 138 -9.83 -10.00 11.52
C GLN A 138 -10.22 -8.83 10.62
N GLN A 139 -9.53 -7.71 10.80
CA GLN A 139 -9.65 -6.51 9.98
C GLN A 139 -8.41 -6.36 9.09
N VAL A 140 -8.48 -5.51 8.06
CA VAL A 140 -7.36 -5.26 7.14
C VAL A 140 -6.08 -4.85 7.87
N LYS A 141 -6.19 -4.06 8.94
CA LYS A 141 -5.04 -3.67 9.78
C LYS A 141 -4.32 -4.88 10.40
N ASP A 142 -5.04 -5.96 10.70
CA ASP A 142 -4.48 -7.18 11.30
C ASP A 142 -3.75 -7.98 10.22
N CYS A 143 -4.31 -8.02 8.99
CA CYS A 143 -3.64 -8.57 7.82
C CYS A 143 -2.30 -7.86 7.56
N LEU A 144 -2.32 -6.52 7.56
CA LEU A 144 -1.13 -5.68 7.34
C LEU A 144 -0.08 -5.80 8.45
N GLY A 145 -0.46 -6.31 9.63
CA GLY A 145 0.48 -6.63 10.71
C GLY A 145 1.42 -7.79 10.37
N CYS A 146 1.03 -8.64 9.40
CA CYS A 146 1.80 -9.79 8.93
C CYS A 146 2.20 -9.68 7.45
N HIS A 147 1.29 -9.21 6.60
CA HIS A 147 1.38 -9.18 5.14
C HIS A 147 1.45 -7.74 4.63
N PRO A 148 2.61 -7.24 4.19
CA PRO A 148 2.68 -5.93 3.55
C PRO A 148 1.95 -5.94 2.20
N ALA A 149 1.13 -4.92 1.91
CA ALA A 149 0.26 -4.87 0.72
C ALA A 149 0.97 -5.10 -0.63
N HIS A 150 2.17 -4.54 -0.81
CA HIS A 150 2.96 -4.68 -2.05
C HIS A 150 3.99 -5.81 -1.99
N SER A 151 3.98 -6.64 -0.94
CA SER A 151 4.84 -7.81 -0.82
C SER A 151 4.18 -8.85 0.10
N PRO A 152 2.96 -9.33 -0.22
CA PRO A 152 2.14 -10.09 0.73
C PRO A 152 2.78 -11.43 1.13
N LEU A 153 3.67 -11.99 0.31
CA LEU A 153 4.39 -13.22 0.65
C LEU A 153 5.59 -13.01 1.59
N VAL A 154 6.00 -11.75 1.82
CA VAL A 154 7.05 -11.42 2.79
C VAL A 154 6.41 -11.25 4.15
N ILE A 155 6.14 -12.37 4.81
CA ILE A 155 5.44 -12.41 6.09
C ILE A 155 6.38 -11.97 7.21
N ARG A 156 5.99 -10.91 7.92
CA ARG A 156 6.73 -10.36 9.06
C ARG A 156 5.76 -9.98 10.16
N TYR A 157 6.04 -10.36 11.40
CA TYR A 157 5.15 -10.07 12.52
C TYR A 157 5.93 -9.71 13.78
N PRO A 158 5.32 -8.97 14.73
CA PRO A 158 5.90 -8.70 16.05
C PRO A 158 6.16 -9.98 16.87
N ASN A 159 7.13 -9.95 17.78
CA ASN A 159 7.42 -11.11 18.63
C ASN A 159 6.29 -11.39 19.65
N GLU A 160 5.44 -10.40 19.88
CA GLU A 160 4.28 -10.44 20.78
C GLU A 160 3.02 -10.94 20.07
N THR A 161 3.12 -11.31 18.78
CA THR A 161 1.98 -11.85 18.02
C THR A 161 1.33 -13.02 18.76
N PRO A 162 0.01 -12.96 19.03
CA PRO A 162 -0.69 -14.02 19.75
C PRO A 162 -0.64 -15.35 19.02
N THR A 163 -0.50 -16.46 19.78
CA THR A 163 -0.57 -17.83 19.26
C THR A 163 -1.86 -18.10 18.47
N ALA A 164 -2.97 -17.43 18.81
CA ALA A 164 -4.23 -17.53 18.10
C ALA A 164 -4.15 -17.14 16.61
N TYR A 165 -3.16 -16.35 16.19
CA TYR A 165 -2.93 -16.04 14.77
C TYR A 165 -2.08 -17.08 14.04
N CYS A 166 -1.43 -18.00 14.77
CA CYS A 166 -0.64 -19.10 14.20
C CYS A 166 -1.41 -20.42 14.21
N ALA A 167 -2.23 -20.64 15.24
CA ALA A 167 -2.99 -21.86 15.47
C ALA A 167 -3.90 -22.31 14.30
N PRO A 168 -4.52 -21.41 13.50
CA PRO A 168 -5.33 -21.84 12.35
C PRO A 168 -4.57 -22.68 11.32
N CYS A 169 -3.25 -22.52 11.22
CA CYS A 169 -2.40 -23.32 10.35
C CYS A 169 -1.50 -24.31 11.11
N HIS A 170 -1.30 -24.09 12.41
CA HIS A 170 -0.41 -24.85 13.29
C HIS A 170 -1.19 -25.37 14.52
N GLU A 171 -2.30 -26.06 14.27
CA GLU A 171 -3.22 -26.50 15.33
C GLU A 171 -2.54 -27.48 16.28
N GLU A 172 -1.81 -28.45 15.73
CA GLU A 172 -1.11 -29.48 16.51
C GLU A 172 -0.04 -28.86 17.41
N GLU A 173 0.85 -28.03 16.87
CA GLU A 173 1.91 -27.39 17.66
C GLU A 173 1.35 -26.43 18.71
N ALA A 174 0.27 -25.71 18.39
CA ALA A 174 -0.39 -24.83 19.34
C ALA A 174 -0.99 -25.62 20.53
N GLU A 175 -1.62 -26.76 20.27
CA GLU A 175 -2.15 -27.62 21.34
C GLU A 175 -1.03 -28.30 22.14
N LEU A 176 0.06 -28.73 21.51
CA LEU A 176 1.23 -29.26 22.23
C LEU A 176 1.82 -28.22 23.19
N LEU A 177 2.07 -27.00 22.72
CA LEU A 177 2.62 -25.92 23.53
C LEU A 177 1.67 -25.50 24.65
N LYS A 178 0.37 -25.47 24.39
CA LYS A 178 -0.66 -25.17 25.40
C LYS A 178 -0.72 -26.24 26.49
N ASN A 179 -0.44 -27.49 26.16
CA ASN A 179 -0.53 -28.62 27.08
C ASN A 179 0.78 -28.94 27.83
N THR A 180 1.92 -28.37 27.39
CA THR A 180 3.21 -28.54 28.08
C THR A 180 3.15 -28.11 29.54
N LYS A 181 3.98 -28.73 30.38
CA LYS A 181 4.14 -28.39 31.81
C LYS A 181 5.39 -27.57 32.10
N THR A 182 6.15 -27.23 31.07
CA THR A 182 7.35 -26.40 31.20
C THR A 182 7.03 -24.92 31.19
N LYS A 183 8.00 -24.09 31.56
CA LYS A 183 7.86 -22.62 31.50
C LYS A 183 7.67 -22.10 30.07
N HIS A 184 8.05 -22.89 29.06
CA HIS A 184 7.92 -22.50 27.66
C HIS A 184 6.47 -22.32 27.21
N GLY A 185 5.52 -23.02 27.83
CA GLY A 185 4.08 -22.85 27.54
C GLY A 185 3.53 -21.45 27.87
N GLN A 186 4.33 -20.58 28.49
CA GLN A 186 3.98 -19.17 28.75
C GLN A 186 4.32 -18.24 27.58
N PHE A 187 5.09 -18.70 26.60
CA PHE A 187 5.50 -17.88 25.46
C PHE A 187 4.54 -18.04 24.27
N THR A 188 4.42 -16.99 23.46
CA THR A 188 3.74 -17.07 22.16
C THR A 188 4.60 -17.79 21.14
N CYS A 189 3.99 -18.26 20.04
CA CYS A 189 4.76 -18.82 18.91
C CYS A 189 5.80 -17.81 18.39
N ALA A 190 5.39 -16.55 18.23
CA ALA A 190 6.24 -15.48 17.71
C ALA A 190 7.40 -15.09 18.65
N PHE A 191 7.30 -15.38 19.94
CA PHE A 191 8.42 -15.17 20.87
C PHE A 191 9.63 -16.05 20.52
N CYS A 192 9.38 -17.29 20.11
CA CYS A 192 10.41 -18.22 19.65
C CYS A 192 10.69 -18.02 18.16
N HIS A 193 9.64 -17.96 17.34
CA HIS A 193 9.72 -17.82 15.88
C HIS A 193 9.74 -16.33 15.49
N ARG A 194 10.88 -15.66 15.68
CA ARG A 194 10.91 -14.20 15.66
C ARG A 194 10.92 -13.58 14.26
N GLY A 195 10.03 -12.60 14.06
CA GLY A 195 10.15 -11.51 13.08
C GLY A 195 9.85 -11.83 11.61
N VAL A 196 10.02 -13.07 11.16
CA VAL A 196 9.76 -13.46 9.77
C VAL A 196 9.17 -14.87 9.71
N HIS A 197 8.39 -15.15 8.67
CA HIS A 197 7.90 -16.51 8.43
C HIS A 197 8.23 -16.99 7.01
N PRO A 198 8.72 -18.24 6.87
CA PRO A 198 9.01 -19.19 7.94
C PRO A 198 10.35 -18.91 8.64
N VAL A 199 10.44 -19.25 9.92
CA VAL A 199 11.70 -19.22 10.70
C VAL A 199 11.69 -20.38 11.69
N VAL A 200 12.83 -21.04 11.89
CA VAL A 200 13.03 -22.01 12.97
C VAL A 200 14.17 -21.50 13.84
N PRO A 201 13.94 -21.19 15.13
CA PRO A 201 14.97 -20.65 15.99
C PRO A 201 16.03 -21.71 16.32
N GLN A 202 17.26 -21.24 16.55
CA GLN A 202 18.32 -22.07 17.14
C GLN A 202 18.19 -22.04 18.65
N CYS A 203 18.28 -23.21 19.31
CA CYS A 203 18.13 -23.34 20.77
C CYS A 203 19.16 -22.48 21.53
N GLU A 204 20.38 -22.38 21.00
CA GLU A 204 21.48 -21.63 21.59
C GLU A 204 21.21 -20.12 21.67
N THR A 205 20.28 -19.61 20.86
CA THR A 205 19.88 -18.18 20.89
C THR A 205 19.42 -17.76 22.28
N CYS A 206 18.80 -18.68 23.03
CA CYS A 206 18.31 -18.42 24.39
C CYS A 206 19.03 -19.23 25.47
N HIS A 207 19.46 -20.46 25.16
CA HIS A 207 20.03 -21.38 26.15
C HIS A 207 21.56 -21.44 26.16
N GLY A 208 22.23 -20.86 25.16
CA GLY A 208 23.66 -21.06 24.95
C GLY A 208 24.00 -22.55 24.77
N LYS A 209 25.13 -23.00 25.32
CA LYS A 209 25.58 -24.39 25.26
C LYS A 209 25.64 -24.98 26.67
N PRO A 210 24.54 -25.59 27.16
CA PRO A 210 24.47 -26.08 28.55
C PRO A 210 25.32 -27.34 28.79
N HIS A 211 25.64 -28.08 27.73
CA HIS A 211 26.47 -29.28 27.76
C HIS A 211 27.96 -29.00 27.48
N PRO A 212 28.88 -29.89 27.93
CA PRO A 212 30.30 -29.81 27.58
C PRO A 212 30.52 -29.87 26.05
N PRO A 213 31.59 -29.25 25.51
CA PRO A 213 31.86 -29.23 24.08
C PRO A 213 31.93 -30.60 23.40
N ALA A 214 32.37 -31.65 24.12
CA ALA A 214 32.42 -33.01 23.61
C ALA A 214 31.03 -33.57 23.26
N GLN A 215 30.00 -33.26 24.06
CA GLN A 215 28.63 -33.72 23.79
C GLN A 215 28.06 -33.03 22.55
N HIS A 216 28.21 -31.71 22.44
CA HIS A 216 27.80 -30.96 21.23
C HIS A 216 28.56 -31.38 19.98
N LYS A 217 29.79 -31.89 20.11
CA LYS A 217 30.55 -32.44 18.98
C LYS A 217 30.04 -33.82 18.55
N MET A 218 29.60 -34.65 19.50
CA MET A 218 29.04 -35.99 19.21
C MET A 218 27.59 -35.91 18.72
N ILE A 219 26.78 -35.03 19.31
CA ILE A 219 25.35 -34.85 19.00
C ILE A 219 25.13 -33.36 18.71
N PRO A 220 25.33 -32.92 17.45
CA PRO A 220 25.24 -31.51 17.09
C PRO A 220 23.80 -30.98 17.02
N ARG A 221 22.80 -31.86 16.91
CA ARG A 221 21.38 -31.48 16.86
C ARG A 221 20.71 -31.74 18.21
N CYS A 222 20.25 -30.68 18.87
CA CYS A 222 19.62 -30.78 20.19
C CYS A 222 18.40 -31.71 20.19
N LEU A 223 17.63 -31.71 19.09
CA LEU A 223 16.40 -32.49 18.93
C LEU A 223 16.62 -34.01 18.84
N ASP A 224 17.87 -34.46 18.70
CA ASP A 224 18.17 -35.89 18.72
C ASP A 224 18.07 -36.46 20.16
N CYS A 225 17.97 -35.60 21.19
CA CYS A 225 17.72 -35.98 22.58
C CYS A 225 16.59 -35.17 23.24
N HIS A 226 16.48 -33.86 22.97
CA HIS A 226 15.46 -32.96 23.54
C HIS A 226 14.19 -32.93 22.68
N MET A 227 13.63 -34.11 22.44
CA MET A 227 12.48 -34.37 21.56
C MET A 227 11.42 -33.26 21.62
N ASP A 228 11.01 -32.79 20.44
CA ASP A 228 9.93 -31.83 20.17
C ASP A 228 9.97 -30.49 20.95
N PRO A 229 10.32 -29.37 20.29
CA PRO A 229 10.40 -28.06 20.92
C PRO A 229 9.04 -27.45 21.30
N HIS A 230 7.91 -28.04 20.90
CA HIS A 230 6.56 -27.57 21.26
C HIS A 230 5.96 -28.37 22.43
N ASN A 231 6.27 -29.66 22.54
CA ASN A 231 5.80 -30.48 23.65
C ASN A 231 6.68 -30.30 24.91
N LEU A 232 8.01 -30.25 24.73
CA LEU A 232 8.99 -30.00 25.80
C LEU A 232 8.70 -30.82 27.07
N VAL A 233 8.51 -32.13 26.91
CA VAL A 233 8.29 -33.05 28.03
C VAL A 233 9.50 -33.05 28.97
N LYS A 234 9.22 -33.03 30.28
CA LYS A 234 10.24 -33.21 31.32
C LYS A 234 10.67 -34.67 31.43
#